data_AF-A0A496TPI3-F1
#
_entry.id   AF-A0A496TPI3-F1
#
_cell.length_a   1.000
_cell.length_b   1.000
_cell.length_c   1.000
_cell.angle_alpha   90.00
_cell.angle_beta   90.00
_cell.angle_gamma   90.00
#
_symmetry.space_group_name_H-M   'P 1'
#
loop_
_entity.id
_entity.type
_entity.pdbx_description
1 polymer ?
#
loop_
_entity_poly.entity_id
_entity_poly.type
_entity_poly.pdbx_seq_one_letter_code
_entity_poly.pdbx_strand_id
1 'polypeptide(L)'
;MMVHESQKELVEFQPKHEYFVGVDSDGCAFDTMELKHKECFIPNIIKYWNLQAVSKYAREAAEFVNLYSKWRGVNRFPALV
;
A
#
# COMPACT_ATOMS: atom_id res chain seq x y z
N MET A 1 -17.66 -8.86 25.52
CA MET A 1 -16.74 -7.92 24.85
C MET A 1 -17.58 -6.71 24.45
N MET A 2 -17.18 -5.47 24.77
CA MET A 2 -17.88 -4.29 24.23
C MET A 2 -17.55 -4.19 22.74
N VAL A 3 -18.57 -4.29 21.88
CA VAL A 3 -18.44 -4.10 20.44
C VAL A 3 -18.66 -2.63 20.17
N HIS A 4 -17.73 -1.99 19.46
CA HIS A 4 -17.91 -0.60 19.03
C HIS A 4 -19.01 -0.51 17.98
N GLU A 5 -19.84 0.54 17.98
CA GLU A 5 -21.01 0.65 17.08
C GLU A 5 -20.62 0.46 15.60
N SER A 6 -19.46 0.99 15.20
CA SER A 6 -18.92 0.85 13.83
C SER A 6 -18.56 -0.58 13.43
N GLN A 7 -18.54 -1.53 14.36
CA GLN A 7 -18.21 -2.94 14.13
C GLN A 7 -19.43 -3.85 14.18
N LYS A 8 -20.58 -3.32 14.65
CA LYS A 8 -21.78 -4.12 14.95
C LYS A 8 -22.28 -4.90 13.72
N GLU A 9 -22.35 -4.26 12.56
CA GLU A 9 -22.79 -4.90 11.31
C GLU A 9 -21.92 -6.10 10.93
N LEU A 10 -20.60 -5.99 11.09
CA LEU A 10 -19.67 -7.06 10.75
C LEU A 10 -19.76 -8.23 11.74
N VAL A 11 -19.96 -7.93 13.03
CA VAL A 11 -20.08 -8.94 14.09
C VAL A 11 -21.40 -9.71 13.99
N GLU A 12 -22.48 -9.03 13.63
CA GLU A 12 -23.81 -9.63 13.48
C GLU A 12 -24.02 -10.29 12.11
N PHE A 13 -23.10 -10.09 11.15
CA PHE A 13 -23.20 -10.62 9.80
C PHE A 13 -23.27 -12.16 9.79
N GLN A 14 -24.38 -12.70 9.27
CA GLN A 14 -24.53 -14.13 9.02
C GLN A 14 -24.13 -14.43 7.56
N PRO A 15 -23.11 -15.29 7.32
CA PRO A 15 -22.71 -15.66 5.97
C PRO A 15 -23.86 -16.25 5.15
N LYS A 16 -24.07 -15.74 3.93
CA LYS A 16 -25.14 -16.19 3.02
C LYS A 16 -24.68 -17.18 1.95
N HIS A 17 -23.36 -17.38 1.85
CA HIS A 17 -22.71 -18.19 0.83
C HIS A 17 -21.63 -19.06 1.49
N GLU A 18 -21.36 -20.23 0.91
CA GLU A 18 -20.31 -21.14 1.40
C GLU A 18 -18.89 -20.57 1.21
N TYR A 19 -18.73 -19.61 0.30
CA TYR A 19 -17.44 -19.06 -0.08
C TYR A 19 -17.44 -17.53 0.04
N PHE A 20 -16.30 -17.00 0.48
CA PHE A 20 -15.99 -15.58 0.46
C PHE A 20 -15.01 -15.28 -0.67
N VAL A 21 -15.33 -14.28 -1.50
CA VAL A 21 -14.42 -13.76 -2.52
C VAL A 21 -13.99 -12.38 -2.10
N GLY A 22 -12.75 -12.26 -1.64
CA GLY A 22 -12.12 -10.98 -1.35
C GLY A 22 -11.37 -10.47 -2.57
N VAL A 23 -11.62 -9.23 -2.96
CA VAL A 23 -10.82 -8.53 -3.97
C VAL A 23 -9.99 -7.47 -3.24
N ASP A 24 -8.68 -7.51 -3.43
CA ASP A 24 -7.80 -6.48 -2.90
C ASP A 24 -8.07 -5.15 -3.62
N SER A 25 -8.08 -4.04 -2.88
CA SER A 25 -8.50 -2.76 -3.45
C SER A 25 -7.39 -2.13 -4.28
N ASP A 26 -6.24 -1.88 -3.68
CA ASP A 26 -5.16 -1.10 -4.30
C ASP A 26 -4.30 -1.97 -5.21
N GLY A 27 -4.31 -1.67 -6.52
CA GLY A 27 -3.53 -2.40 -7.52
C GLY A 27 -4.18 -3.69 -8.03
N CYS A 28 -5.38 -4.04 -7.53
CA CYS A 28 -6.20 -5.12 -8.07
C CYS A 28 -7.59 -4.62 -8.51
N ALA A 29 -8.41 -4.06 -7.61
CA ALA A 29 -9.69 -3.45 -7.99
C ALA A 29 -9.53 -2.02 -8.56
N PHE A 30 -8.54 -1.26 -8.07
CA PHE A 30 -8.30 0.12 -8.46
C PHE A 30 -6.85 0.34 -8.89
N ASP A 31 -6.65 1.14 -9.93
CA ASP A 31 -5.34 1.60 -10.37
C ASP A 31 -4.86 2.80 -9.54
N THR A 32 -4.63 2.57 -8.24
CA THR A 32 -4.23 3.59 -7.27
C THR A 32 -2.76 3.51 -6.90
N MET A 33 -2.07 2.42 -7.25
CA MET A 33 -0.73 2.12 -6.76
C MET A 33 0.31 3.10 -7.28
N GLU A 34 0.24 3.52 -8.54
CA GLU A 34 1.18 4.51 -9.08
C GLU A 34 1.09 5.85 -8.35
N LEU A 35 -0.12 6.42 -8.27
CA LEU A 35 -0.35 7.70 -7.62
C LEU A 35 0.07 7.66 -6.16
N LYS A 36 -0.34 6.61 -5.44
CA LYS A 36 -0.03 6.42 -4.02
C LYS A 36 1.50 6.39 -3.77
N HIS A 37 2.26 5.71 -4.63
CA HIS A 37 3.71 5.65 -4.48
C HIS A 37 4.40 6.95 -4.91
N LYS A 38 4.08 7.48 -6.10
CA LYS A 38 4.75 8.64 -6.70
C LYS A 38 4.45 9.95 -5.96
N GLU A 39 3.21 10.14 -5.52
CA GLU A 39 2.74 11.39 -4.91
C GLU A 39 2.74 11.35 -3.38
N CYS A 40 2.58 10.17 -2.75
CA CYS A 40 2.46 10.10 -1.29
C CYS A 40 3.71 9.50 -0.63
N PHE A 41 4.31 8.43 -1.14
CA PHE A 41 5.40 7.74 -0.41
C PHE A 41 6.78 8.23 -0.77
N ILE A 42 7.11 8.28 -2.06
CA ILE A 42 8.43 8.69 -2.52
C ILE A 42 8.80 10.10 -2.05
N PRO A 43 7.88 11.09 -2.05
CA PRO A 43 8.18 12.41 -1.51
C PRO A 43 8.51 12.38 -0.01
N ASN A 44 7.84 11.52 0.76
CA ASN A 44 8.12 11.36 2.19
C ASN A 44 9.48 10.68 2.43
N ILE A 45 9.86 9.67 1.64
CA ILE A 45 11.21 9.07 1.69
C ILE A 45 12.26 10.15 1.45
N ILE A 46 12.12 10.93 0.38
CA ILE A 46 13.08 11.98 0.03
C ILE A 46 13.18 13.04 1.14
N LYS A 47 12.03 13.49 1.65
CA LYS A 47 11.95 14.52 2.69
C LYS A 47 12.60 14.07 3.98
N TYR A 48 12.18 12.92 4.52
CA TYR A 48 12.61 12.52 5.87
C TYR A 48 14.03 11.96 5.90
N TRP A 49 14.57 11.50 4.76
CA TRP A 49 15.93 11.00 4.67
C TRP A 49 16.91 12.00 4.05
N ASN A 50 16.47 13.25 3.84
CA ASN A 50 17.28 14.33 3.27
C ASN A 50 17.92 13.99 1.90
N LEU A 51 17.22 13.22 1.07
CA LEU A 51 17.72 12.76 -0.23
C LEU A 51 17.46 13.75 -1.36
N GLN A 52 17.18 15.02 -1.06
CA GLN A 52 16.80 16.02 -2.07
C GLN A 52 17.85 16.15 -3.18
N ALA A 53 19.14 16.11 -2.83
CA ALA A 53 20.26 16.21 -3.77
C ALA A 53 20.32 15.05 -4.78
N VAL A 54 19.78 13.88 -4.41
CA VAL A 54 19.72 12.67 -5.25
C VAL A 54 18.27 12.27 -5.57
N SER A 55 17.33 13.20 -5.46
CA SER A 55 15.88 12.94 -5.53
C SER A 55 15.45 12.25 -6.82
N LYS A 56 16.12 12.53 -7.95
CA LYS A 56 15.91 11.82 -9.22
C LYS A 56 16.14 10.31 -9.06
N TYR A 57 17.32 9.92 -8.56
CA TYR A 57 17.69 8.52 -8.40
C TYR A 57 16.90 7.85 -7.28
N ALA A 58 16.57 8.58 -6.21
CA ALA A 58 15.71 8.07 -5.15
C ALA A 58 14.30 7.73 -5.67
N ARG A 59 13.73 8.54 -6.59
CA ARG A 59 12.47 8.24 -7.27
C ARG A 59 12.58 6.98 -8.12
N GLU A 60 13.57 6.93 -9.02
CA GLU A 60 13.78 5.80 -9.93
C GLU A 60 13.94 4.48 -9.16
N ALA A 61 14.77 4.48 -8.11
CA ALA A 61 14.97 3.30 -7.27
C ALA A 61 13.68 2.89 -6.53
N ALA A 62 12.96 3.84 -5.93
CA ALA A 62 11.74 3.55 -5.20
C ALA A 62 10.61 3.06 -6.13
N GLU A 63 10.47 3.62 -7.33
CA GLU A 63 9.53 3.13 -8.34
C GLU A 63 9.90 1.72 -8.81
N PHE A 64 11.17 1.47 -9.11
CA PHE A 64 11.62 0.13 -9.50
C PHE A 64 11.31 -0.89 -8.39
N VAL A 65 11.78 -0.66 -7.16
CA VAL A 65 11.61 -1.62 -6.08
C VAL A 65 10.13 -1.87 -5.76
N ASN A 66 9.30 -0.82 -5.71
CA ASN A 66 7.94 -0.93 -5.20
C ASN A 66 6.85 -1.11 -6.26
N LEU A 67 7.06 -0.69 -7.51
CA LEU A 67 6.03 -0.73 -8.56
C LEU A 67 6.38 -1.67 -9.71
N TYR A 68 7.63 -1.61 -10.19
CA TYR A 68 7.98 -2.18 -11.50
C TYR A 68 8.92 -3.38 -11.46
N SER A 69 9.51 -3.70 -10.31
CA SER A 69 10.35 -4.89 -10.19
C SER A 69 9.51 -6.16 -10.20
N LYS A 70 10.12 -7.25 -10.68
CA LYS A 70 9.53 -8.59 -10.62
C LYS A 70 9.22 -9.05 -9.19
N TRP A 71 9.96 -8.52 -8.23
CA TRP A 71 9.88 -8.87 -6.81
C TRP A 71 9.15 -7.81 -5.97
N ARG A 72 8.37 -6.94 -6.62
CA ARG A 72 7.54 -5.94 -5.93
C ARG A 72 6.63 -6.60 -4.89
N GLY A 73 6.41 -5.93 -3.76
CA GLY A 73 5.61 -6.46 -2.65
C GLY A 73 6.43 -6.93 -1.45
N VAL A 74 7.75 -6.76 -1.45
CA VAL A 74 8.52 -6.75 -0.19
C VAL A 74 7.92 -5.67 0.72
N ASN A 75 7.82 -5.98 2.02
CA ASN A 75 7.23 -5.06 2.99
C ASN A 75 7.87 -3.67 2.85
N ARG A 76 7.03 -2.64 2.92
CA ARG A 76 7.38 -1.24 2.70
C ARG A 76 8.54 -0.75 3.57
N PHE A 77 8.87 -1.45 4.66
CA PHE A 77 10.02 -1.13 5.52
C PHE A 77 11.31 -1.90 5.14
N PRO A 78 11.31 -3.24 4.95
CA PRO A 78 12.47 -3.96 4.42
C PRO A 78 13.02 -3.43 3.10
N ALA A 79 12.17 -2.93 2.21
CA ALA A 79 12.60 -2.37 0.93
C ALA A 79 13.31 -1.01 1.03
N LEU A 80 13.30 -0.38 2.21
CA LEU A 80 13.95 0.91 2.45
C LEU A 80 15.37 0.77 3.02
N VAL A 81 15.75 -0.41 3.55
CA VAL A 81 17.01 -0.65 4.29
C VAL A 81 17.99 -1.46 3.46
#